data_AF-A0A8H3LH51-F1
#
_entry.id   AF-A0A8H3LH51-F1
#
_cell.length_a   1.000
_cell.length_b   1.000
_cell.length_c   1.000
_cell.angle_alpha   90.00
_cell.angle_beta   90.00
_cell.angle_gamma   90.00
#
_symmetry.space_group_name_H-M   'P 1'
#
loop_
_entity.id
_entity.type
_entity.pdbx_description
1 polymer ?
#
loop_
_entity_poly.entity_id
_entity_poly.type
_entity_poly.pdbx_seq_one_letter_code
_entity_poly.pdbx_strand_id
1 'polypeptide(L)'
;MFNQLSKYQTPKLYFTPAMQRARKPFAVRNAITGLLLFGFCGAVFSYSIMAVKQDDLGDVPMPPPPSSNFEEKLTNDKKMKK
;
A
#
# COMPACT_ATOMS: atom_id res chain seq x y z
N MET A 1 -8.34 -17.09 38.65
CA MET A 1 -9.61 -16.94 37.90
C MET A 1 -9.54 -17.82 36.67
N PHE A 2 -10.40 -18.84 36.59
CA PHE A 2 -10.40 -19.81 35.50
C PHE A 2 -10.93 -19.19 34.20
N ASN A 3 -10.16 -19.32 33.13
CA ASN A 3 -10.54 -18.92 31.77
C ASN A 3 -11.62 -19.88 31.24
N GLN A 4 -12.89 -19.64 31.60
CA GLN A 4 -14.01 -20.43 31.11
C GLN A 4 -14.44 -19.89 29.75
N LEU A 5 -13.95 -20.53 28.70
CA LEU A 5 -14.35 -20.25 27.33
C LEU A 5 -15.88 -20.44 27.19
N SER A 6 -16.60 -19.35 26.90
CA SER A 6 -18.04 -19.39 26.59
C SER A 6 -18.32 -20.44 25.51
N LYS A 7 -19.49 -21.09 25.56
CA LYS A 7 -19.95 -22.09 24.57
C LYS A 7 -19.90 -21.57 23.12
N TYR A 8 -19.87 -20.24 22.94
CA TYR A 8 -19.80 -19.57 21.65
C TYR A 8 -18.41 -19.05 21.26
N GLN A 9 -17.45 -19.04 22.18
CA GLN A 9 -16.08 -18.67 21.90
C GLN A 9 -15.26 -19.92 21.56
N THR A 10 -14.41 -19.80 20.54
CA THR A 10 -13.42 -20.80 20.17
C THR A 10 -12.05 -20.14 20.22
N PRO A 11 -11.03 -20.72 20.88
CA PRO A 11 -9.68 -20.17 20.92
C PRO A 11 -8.91 -20.46 19.62
N LYS A 12 -9.56 -21.12 18.65
CA LYS A 12 -8.94 -21.51 17.39
C LYS A 12 -9.02 -20.38 16.38
N LEU A 13 -7.99 -20.23 15.54
CA LEU A 13 -7.93 -19.21 14.47
C LEU A 13 -8.91 -19.43 13.30
N TYR A 14 -9.73 -20.48 13.34
CA TYR A 14 -10.73 -20.77 12.30
C TYR A 14 -12.16 -20.52 12.79
N PHE A 15 -13.03 -20.21 11.84
CA PHE A 15 -14.45 -19.96 12.12
C PHE A 15 -15.23 -21.26 12.31
N THR A 16 -16.10 -21.30 13.32
CA THR A 16 -16.99 -22.45 13.53
C THR A 16 -18.09 -22.51 12.47
N PRO A 17 -18.68 -23.68 12.19
CA PRO A 17 -19.77 -23.81 11.23
C PRO A 17 -20.97 -22.90 11.52
N ALA A 18 -21.29 -22.65 12.80
CA ALA A 18 -22.34 -21.73 13.20
C ALA A 18 -22.00 -20.27 12.81
N MET A 19 -20.75 -19.86 13.03
CA MET A 19 -20.26 -18.52 12.70
C MET A 19 -20.18 -18.28 11.18
N GLN A 20 -19.81 -19.29 10.40
CA GLN A 20 -19.82 -19.21 8.94
C GLN A 20 -21.23 -18.97 8.39
N ARG A 21 -22.24 -19.67 8.92
CA ARG A 21 -23.64 -19.47 8.51
C ARG A 21 -24.15 -18.07 8.82
N ALA A 22 -23.82 -17.54 10.01
CA ALA A 22 -24.22 -16.19 10.41
C ALA A 22 -23.69 -15.10 9.47
N ARG A 23 -22.57 -15.34 8.77
CA ARG A 23 -21.95 -14.36 7.85
C ARG A 23 -22.37 -14.51 6.39
N LYS A 24 -22.97 -15.64 6.00
CA LYS A 24 -23.45 -15.88 4.63
C LYS A 24 -24.23 -14.71 4.03
N PRO A 25 -25.20 -14.06 4.72
CA PRO A 25 -25.98 -12.99 4.11
C PRO A 25 -25.20 -11.69 3.86
N PHE A 26 -24.08 -11.47 4.56
CA PHE A 26 -23.29 -10.23 4.45
C PHE A 26 -22.13 -10.35 3.48
N ALA A 27 -21.70 -11.58 3.13
CA ALA A 27 -20.55 -11.80 2.25
C ALA A 27 -20.71 -11.09 0.90
N VAL A 28 -21.87 -11.23 0.26
CA VAL A 28 -22.15 -10.63 -1.06
C VAL A 28 -22.23 -9.11 -0.96
N ARG A 29 -22.98 -8.59 0.01
CA ARG A 29 -23.17 -7.14 0.18
C ARG A 29 -21.85 -6.44 0.49
N ASN A 30 -21.03 -7.01 1.37
CA ASN A 30 -19.73 -6.47 1.71
C ASN A 30 -18.74 -6.54 0.53
N ALA A 31 -18.78 -7.61 -0.26
CA ALA A 31 -17.95 -7.73 -1.46
C ALA A 31 -18.30 -6.65 -2.50
N ILE A 32 -19.59 -6.40 -2.73
CA ILE A 32 -20.06 -5.33 -3.63
C ILE A 32 -19.58 -3.96 -3.13
N THR A 33 -19.77 -3.67 -1.85
CA THR A 33 -19.31 -2.40 -1.26
C THR A 33 -17.79 -2.25 -1.38
N GLY A 34 -17.04 -3.33 -1.13
CA GLY A 34 -15.59 -3.33 -1.28
C GLY A 34 -15.15 -3.08 -2.72
N LEU A 35 -15.82 -3.70 -3.70
CA LEU A 35 -15.55 -3.48 -5.12
C LEU A 35 -15.88 -2.05 -5.55
N LEU A 36 -16.99 -1.48 -5.08
CA LEU A 36 -17.34 -0.09 -5.36
C LEU A 36 -16.30 0.87 -4.80
N LEU A 37 -15.87 0.65 -3.56
CA LEU A 37 -14.85 1.50 -2.93
C LEU A 37 -13.50 1.37 -3.65
N PHE A 38 -13.08 0.14 -3.97
CA PHE A 38 -11.84 -0.10 -4.69
C PHE A 38 -11.88 0.52 -6.10
N GLY A 39 -12.98 0.34 -6.82
CA GLY A 39 -13.20 0.93 -8.14
C GLY A 39 -13.21 2.45 -8.09
N PHE A 40 -13.85 3.05 -7.08
CA PHE A 40 -13.86 4.50 -6.88
C PHE A 40 -12.46 5.05 -6.63
N CYS A 41 -11.72 4.47 -5.67
CA CYS A 41 -10.34 4.88 -5.39
C CYS A 41 -9.43 4.68 -6.60
N GLY A 42 -9.54 3.55 -7.29
CA GLY A 42 -8.79 3.26 -8.51
C GLY A 42 -9.10 4.26 -9.63
N ALA A 43 -10.37 4.62 -9.82
CA ALA A 43 -10.78 5.61 -10.81
C ALA A 43 -10.20 6.99 -10.50
N VAL A 44 -10.26 7.44 -9.25
CA VAL A 44 -9.66 8.73 -8.84
C VAL A 44 -8.15 8.73 -9.06
N PHE A 45 -7.46 7.64 -8.71
CA PHE A 45 -6.03 7.49 -8.91
C PHE A 45 -5.64 7.48 -10.40
N SER A 46 -6.32 6.68 -11.22
CA SER A 46 -6.04 6.65 -12.65
C SER A 46 -6.34 8.00 -13.30
N TYR A 47 -7.44 8.64 -12.91
CA TYR A 47 -7.78 9.97 -13.38
C TYR A 47 -6.70 11.00 -13.02
N SER A 48 -6.17 10.98 -11.79
CA SER A 48 -5.14 11.95 -11.40
C SER A 48 -3.87 11.84 -12.26
N ILE A 49 -3.43 10.62 -12.57
CA ILE A 49 -2.26 10.41 -13.45
C ILE A 49 -2.54 10.86 -14.88
N MET A 50 -3.74 10.61 -15.41
CA MET A 50 -4.10 10.98 -16.79
C MET A 50 -4.36 12.48 -16.95
N ALA A 51 -4.94 13.10 -15.93
CA ALA A 51 -5.27 14.52 -15.92
C ALA A 51 -4.02 15.39 -15.74
N VAL A 52 -3.01 14.89 -15.02
CA VAL A 52 -1.71 15.55 -14.91
C VAL A 52 -0.98 15.38 -16.24
N LYS A 53 -0.99 16.43 -17.05
CA LYS A 53 -0.06 16.56 -18.17
C LYS A 53 1.33 16.68 -17.55
N GLN A 54 2.17 15.67 -17.80
CA GLN A 54 3.56 15.71 -17.36
C GLN A 54 4.22 16.93 -18.02
N ASP A 55 4.81 17.80 -17.20
CA ASP A 55 5.44 19.02 -17.67
C ASP A 55 6.69 18.70 -18.49
N ASP A 56 6.92 19.43 -19.58
CA ASP A 56 8.10 19.24 -20.42
C ASP A 56 9.27 20.03 -19.81
N LEU A 57 10.17 19.32 -19.12
CA LEU A 57 11.34 19.92 -18.46
C LEU A 57 12.48 20.24 -19.44
N GLY A 58 12.21 20.26 -20.75
CA GLY A 58 13.21 20.55 -21.77
C GLY A 58 13.74 22.00 -21.75
N ASP A 59 13.01 22.93 -21.15
CA ASP A 59 13.43 24.32 -20.94
C ASP A 59 14.31 24.51 -19.70
N VAL A 60 14.33 23.52 -18.80
CA VAL A 60 15.14 23.54 -17.58
C VAL A 60 16.57 23.09 -17.92
N PRO A 61 17.59 23.95 -17.80
CA PRO A 61 18.97 23.56 -18.06
C PRO A 61 19.40 22.49 -17.04
N MET A 62 19.86 21.34 -17.53
CA MET A 62 20.42 20.31 -16.65
C MET A 62 21.71 20.80 -15.98
N PRO A 63 21.90 20.52 -14.69
CA PRO A 63 23.16 20.82 -14.03
C PRO A 63 24.29 20.04 -14.72
N PRO A 64 25.50 20.62 -14.80
CA PRO A 64 26.63 19.92 -15.36
C PRO A 64 26.88 18.61 -14.59
N PRO A 65 27.33 17.54 -15.28
CA PRO A 65 27.66 16.29 -14.60
C PRO A 65 28.69 16.58 -13.50
N PRO A 66 28.64 15.83 -12.37
CA PRO A 66 29.60 16.00 -11.29
C PRO A 66 31.00 15.91 -11.88
N SER A 67 31.86 16.88 -11.56
CA SER A 67 33.27 16.78 -11.95
C SER A 67 33.87 15.51 -11.35
N SER A 68 34.90 14.95 -11.98
CA SER A 68 35.62 13.76 -11.48
C SER A 68 35.98 13.87 -9.98
N ASN A 69 36.19 15.09 -9.50
CA ASN A 69 36.51 15.42 -8.12
C ASN A 69 35.33 15.22 -7.16
N PHE A 70 34.07 15.34 -7.62
CA PHE A 70 32.87 15.02 -6.84
C PHE A 70 32.67 13.51 -6.68
N GLU A 71 32.87 12.74 -7.76
CA GLU A 71 32.85 11.26 -7.72
C GLU A 71 33.94 10.73 -6.78
N GLU A 72 35.14 11.30 -6.83
CA GLU A 72 36.25 10.96 -5.94
C GLU A 72 35.93 11.30 -4.47
N LYS A 73 35.33 12.47 -4.20
CA LYS A 73 34.91 12.85 -2.84
C LYS A 73 33.80 11.95 -2.31
N LEU A 74 32.79 11.59 -3.12
CA LEU A 74 31.75 10.64 -2.70
C LEU A 74 32.29 9.24 -2.39
N THR A 75 33.28 8.77 -3.14
CA THR A 75 33.91 7.46 -2.92
C THR A 75 34.78 7.47 -1.66
N ASN A 76 35.54 8.55 -1.43
CA ASN A 76 36.39 8.69 -0.26
C ASN A 76 35.58 8.89 1.03
N ASP A 77 34.49 9.66 0.98
CA ASP A 77 33.62 9.92 2.14
C ASP A 77 32.86 8.66 2.58
N LYS A 78 32.42 7.83 1.61
CA LYS A 78 31.85 6.49 1.90
C LYS A 78 32.88 5.52 2.48
N LYS A 79 34.15 5.65 2.10
CA LYS A 79 35.25 4.82 2.59
C LYS A 79 35.69 5.20 4.01
N MET A 80 35.54 6.47 4.41
CA MET A 80 35.81 6.92 5.79
C MET A 80 34.70 6.57 6.78
N LYS A 81 33.49 6.26 6.30
CA LYS A 81 32.31 5.98 7.14
C LYS A 81 32.01 4.48 7.33
N LYS A 82 32.84 3.60 6.75
CA LYS A 82 32.90 2.16 7.00
C LYS A 82 34.07 1.85 7.92
#